data_AF-A0A0G0QA16-F1
#
_entry.id   AF-A0A0G0QA16-F1
#
_cell.length_a   1.000
_cell.length_b   1.000
_cell.length_c   1.000
_cell.angle_alpha   90.00
_cell.angle_beta   90.00
_cell.angle_gamma   90.00
#
_symmetry.space_group_name_H-M   'P 1'
#
loop_
_entity.id
_entity.type
_entity.pdbx_description
1 polymer ?
#
loop_
_entity_poly.entity_id
_entity_poly.type
_entity_poly.pdbx_seq_one_letter_code
_entity_poly.pdbx_strand_id
1 'polypeptide(L)'
;MPKKRVDNFLYEQESYSIRGACFEVWKAFAGVHKEKIVERALKKELEDRKLQVETQKRITVAYKNVTVGIYTPDFVVNERIIIELKSKPFITASDKKQFWNYLRGTPYKLGFLINFGEEKLDIIRRVYDTVRSKYSREQRKTLINKSVNLRSHRSLSAAFTLIELLLVIAIVAILAASAGPSLTRLLITNNLEVGSDKVISAIRKAQSYAMDGKGNTTWGVCMSGANLRLFSGSCASPTYSEDYDLTGVSVSGLSETTFSGTSGQRGEPSSVLNITISNDLGSTTVGLNAAGGLDIN
;
A
#
# COMPACT_ATOMS: atom_id res chain seq x y z
N MET A 1 -50.52 8.45 1.18
CA MET A 1 -50.20 7.02 1.45
C MET A 1 -50.02 6.82 2.94
N PRO A 2 -50.77 5.92 3.60
CA PRO A 2 -50.56 5.65 5.02
C PRO A 2 -49.22 4.94 5.18
N LYS A 3 -48.35 5.47 6.05
CA LYS A 3 -47.10 4.80 6.43
C LYS A 3 -47.47 3.50 7.13
N LYS A 4 -47.14 2.37 6.49
CA LYS A 4 -47.24 1.02 7.08
C LYS A 4 -46.55 1.07 8.46
N ARG A 5 -47.31 0.96 9.55
CA ARG A 5 -46.72 0.72 10.88
C ARG A 5 -46.02 -0.63 10.80
N VAL A 6 -44.71 -0.61 10.95
CA VAL A 6 -43.92 -1.84 11.03
C VAL A 6 -44.11 -2.35 12.45
N ASP A 7 -44.90 -3.41 12.58
CA ASP A 7 -45.06 -4.12 13.84
C ASP A 7 -43.68 -4.63 14.29
N ASN A 8 -43.26 -4.14 15.46
CA ASN A 8 -42.05 -4.50 16.22
C ASN A 8 -40.70 -4.33 15.49
N PHE A 9 -40.08 -3.17 15.64
CA PHE A 9 -38.74 -2.90 15.12
C PHE A 9 -37.68 -3.66 15.94
N LEU A 10 -37.08 -4.71 15.35
CA LEU A 10 -36.11 -5.58 16.04
C LEU A 10 -34.95 -4.76 16.65
N TYR A 11 -34.76 -4.83 17.97
CA TYR A 11 -33.75 -4.07 18.72
C TYR A 11 -33.82 -2.56 18.47
N GLU A 12 -35.01 -1.99 18.66
CA GLU A 12 -35.30 -0.57 18.40
C GLU A 12 -34.43 0.38 19.22
N GLN A 13 -34.40 0.19 20.54
CA GLN A 13 -33.64 1.06 21.43
C GLN A 13 -32.14 1.04 21.09
N GLU A 14 -31.56 -0.14 20.91
CA GLU A 14 -30.17 -0.29 20.52
C GLU A 14 -29.89 0.30 19.14
N SER A 15 -30.81 0.11 18.18
CA SER A 15 -30.68 0.69 16.85
C SER A 15 -30.66 2.22 16.87
N TYR A 16 -31.51 2.85 17.69
CA TYR A 16 -31.49 4.31 17.85
C TYR A 16 -30.20 4.78 18.54
N SER A 17 -29.76 4.10 19.60
CA SER A 17 -28.51 4.43 20.29
C SER A 17 -27.30 4.31 19.38
N ILE A 18 -27.21 3.23 18.59
CA ILE A 18 -26.13 3.02 17.60
C ILE A 18 -26.12 4.12 16.55
N ARG A 19 -27.29 4.45 15.99
CA ARG A 19 -27.39 5.51 14.97
C ARG A 19 -26.96 6.86 15.55
N GLY A 20 -27.43 7.20 16.75
CA GLY A 20 -27.04 8.41 17.45
C GLY A 20 -25.53 8.48 17.67
N ALA A 21 -24.91 7.39 18.13
CA ALA A 21 -23.47 7.31 18.32
C ALA A 21 -22.69 7.58 17.03
N CYS A 22 -23.15 7.01 15.92
CA CYS A 22 -22.49 7.20 14.62
C CYS A 22 -22.57 8.67 14.17
N PHE A 23 -23.70 9.34 14.38
CA PHE A 23 -23.85 10.76 14.03
C PHE A 23 -22.94 11.65 14.88
N GLU A 24 -22.83 11.40 16.18
CA GLU A 24 -21.94 12.20 17.06
C GLU A 24 -20.47 12.03 16.65
N VAL A 25 -20.04 10.80 16.39
CA VAL A 25 -18.68 10.53 15.89
C VAL A 25 -18.43 11.19 14.54
N TRP A 26 -19.36 11.08 13.59
CA TRP A 26 -19.20 11.66 12.25
C TRP A 26 -19.12 13.19 12.30
N LYS A 27 -19.95 13.84 13.13
CA LYS A 27 -19.90 15.30 13.36
C LYS A 27 -18.60 15.74 13.99
N ALA A 28 -18.12 15.04 15.02
CA ALA A 28 -16.89 15.38 15.73
C ALA A 28 -15.65 15.35 14.81
N PHE A 29 -15.69 14.53 13.78
CA PHE A 29 -14.59 14.28 12.86
C PHE A 29 -14.74 14.95 11.47
N ALA A 30 -15.80 15.73 11.26
CA ALA A 30 -16.10 16.39 9.98
C ALA A 30 -15.98 15.45 8.75
N GLY A 31 -16.31 14.16 8.91
CA GLY A 31 -16.34 13.19 7.82
C GLY A 31 -15.04 12.47 7.45
N VAL A 32 -13.84 12.85 7.92
CA VAL A 32 -12.57 12.25 7.42
C VAL A 32 -11.58 11.89 8.51
N HIS A 33 -11.57 10.61 8.91
CA HIS A 33 -10.49 10.05 9.74
C HIS A 33 -10.19 8.60 9.35
N LYS A 34 -8.98 8.12 9.69
CA LYS A 34 -8.58 6.71 9.47
C LYS A 34 -9.58 5.78 10.16
N GLU A 35 -9.97 4.70 9.49
CA GLU A 35 -10.99 3.74 9.95
C GLU A 35 -10.78 3.28 11.40
N LYS A 36 -9.53 2.98 11.79
CA LYS A 36 -9.17 2.58 13.16
C LYS A 36 -9.37 3.67 14.23
N ILE A 37 -9.28 4.95 13.84
CA ILE A 37 -9.55 6.08 14.75
C ILE A 37 -11.07 6.19 14.96
N VAL A 38 -11.84 6.09 13.87
CA VAL A 38 -13.31 6.09 13.91
C VAL A 38 -13.84 4.92 14.72
N GLU A 39 -13.28 3.73 14.54
CA GLU A 39 -13.60 2.54 15.32
C GLU A 39 -13.42 2.80 16.82
N ARG A 40 -12.26 3.32 17.25
CA ARG A 40 -12.01 3.63 18.67
C ARG A 40 -12.97 4.66 19.24
N ALA A 41 -13.27 5.70 18.49
CA ALA A 41 -14.20 6.75 18.92
C ALA A 41 -15.64 6.22 19.01
N LEU A 42 -16.08 5.44 18.02
CA LEU A 42 -17.41 4.84 18.03
C LEU A 42 -17.56 3.82 19.15
N LYS A 43 -16.54 3.02 19.44
CA LYS A 43 -16.55 2.14 20.60
C LYS A 43 -16.82 2.92 21.88
N LYS A 44 -16.07 4.00 22.11
CA LYS A 44 -16.24 4.86 23.29
C LYS A 44 -17.66 5.43 23.36
N GLU A 45 -18.17 5.99 22.28
CA GLU A 45 -19.51 6.59 22.23
C GLU A 45 -20.63 5.57 22.49
N LEU A 46 -20.47 4.33 22.00
CA LEU A 46 -21.40 3.23 22.27
C LEU A 46 -21.36 2.80 23.74
N GLU A 47 -20.17 2.71 24.34
CA GLU A 47 -19.98 2.38 25.76
C GLU A 47 -20.54 3.48 26.68
N ASP A 48 -20.32 4.75 26.35
CA ASP A 48 -20.87 5.91 27.08
C ASP A 48 -22.41 5.92 27.06
N ARG A 49 -23.02 5.30 26.03
CA ARG A 49 -24.47 5.03 25.91
C ARG A 49 -24.92 3.75 26.62
N LYS A 50 -24.06 3.16 27.45
CA LYS A 50 -24.30 1.94 28.24
C LYS A 50 -24.58 0.69 27.39
N LEU A 51 -24.08 0.65 26.15
CA LEU A 51 -24.11 -0.56 25.33
C LEU A 51 -22.88 -1.42 25.64
N GLN A 52 -23.06 -2.73 25.69
CA GLN A 52 -21.96 -3.68 25.78
C GLN A 52 -21.36 -3.85 24.38
N VAL A 53 -20.10 -3.49 24.21
CA VAL A 53 -19.41 -3.52 22.91
C VAL A 53 -18.23 -4.49 22.98
N GLU A 54 -18.33 -5.58 22.23
CA GLU A 54 -17.23 -6.53 22.07
C GLU A 54 -16.52 -6.31 20.73
N THR A 55 -15.23 -6.02 20.79
CA THR A 55 -14.32 -6.00 19.65
C THR A 55 -13.65 -7.35 19.47
N GLN A 56 -13.25 -7.69 18.24
CA GLN A 56 -12.48 -8.91 17.95
C GLN A 56 -13.19 -10.23 18.31
N LYS A 57 -14.53 -10.22 18.44
CA LYS A 57 -15.31 -11.42 18.75
C LYS A 57 -15.26 -12.38 17.55
N ARG A 58 -14.62 -13.54 17.73
CA ARG A 58 -14.54 -14.58 16.69
C ARG A 58 -15.88 -15.32 16.61
N ILE A 59 -16.59 -15.13 15.50
CA ILE A 59 -17.89 -15.77 15.25
C ILE A 59 -17.70 -16.89 14.24
N THR A 60 -18.14 -18.09 14.60
CA THR A 60 -18.17 -19.23 13.68
C THR A 60 -19.18 -19.00 12.57
N VAL A 61 -18.74 -19.11 11.33
CA VAL A 61 -19.60 -19.05 10.14
C VAL A 61 -20.00 -20.47 9.76
N ALA A 62 -21.30 -20.73 9.71
CA ALA A 62 -21.83 -22.02 9.32
C ALA A 62 -22.48 -21.96 7.92
N TYR A 63 -22.16 -22.95 7.09
CA TYR A 63 -22.85 -23.22 5.83
C TYR A 63 -23.44 -24.62 5.88
N LYS A 64 -24.77 -24.74 5.75
CA LYS A 64 -25.49 -26.03 5.85
C LYS A 64 -25.11 -26.84 7.10
N ASN A 65 -25.02 -26.19 8.26
CA ASN A 65 -24.62 -26.78 9.56
C ASN A 65 -23.17 -27.26 9.65
N VAL A 66 -22.33 -26.97 8.66
CA VAL A 66 -20.88 -27.20 8.69
C VAL A 66 -20.18 -25.88 8.97
N THR A 67 -19.28 -25.88 9.94
CA THR A 67 -18.36 -24.75 10.18
C THR A 67 -17.44 -24.59 8.98
N VAL A 68 -17.51 -23.43 8.32
CA VAL A 68 -16.70 -23.14 7.11
C VAL A 68 -15.68 -22.04 7.35
N GLY A 69 -15.67 -21.42 8.52
CA GLY A 69 -14.68 -20.39 8.84
C GLY A 69 -15.03 -19.57 10.08
N ILE A 70 -14.23 -18.52 10.28
CA ILE A 70 -14.37 -17.57 11.36
C ILE A 70 -14.53 -16.18 10.76
N TYR A 71 -15.58 -15.47 11.16
CA TYR A 71 -15.80 -14.07 10.86
C TYR A 71 -15.61 -13.25 12.13
N THR A 72 -14.90 -12.13 12.02
CA THR A 72 -14.67 -11.20 13.12
C THR A 72 -15.21 -9.84 12.70
N PRO A 73 -16.42 -9.43 13.13
CA PRO A 73 -16.93 -8.09 12.89
C PRO A 73 -16.16 -7.08 13.73
N ASP A 74 -16.25 -5.80 13.35
CA ASP A 74 -15.64 -4.71 14.11
C ASP A 74 -16.26 -4.65 15.52
N PHE A 75 -17.60 -4.70 15.61
CA PHE A 75 -18.29 -4.80 16.89
C PHE A 75 -19.37 -5.87 16.92
N VAL A 76 -19.55 -6.44 18.11
CA VAL A 76 -20.78 -7.10 18.55
C VAL A 76 -21.36 -6.30 19.70
N VAL A 77 -22.58 -5.80 19.51
CA VAL A 77 -23.29 -4.97 20.49
C VAL A 77 -24.36 -5.80 21.21
N ASN A 78 -24.33 -5.78 22.55
CA ASN A 78 -25.25 -6.49 23.45
C ASN A 78 -25.46 -7.97 23.08
N GLU A 79 -24.42 -8.63 22.56
CA GLU A 79 -24.47 -10.01 22.05
C GLU A 79 -25.59 -10.29 21.03
N ARG A 80 -26.08 -9.26 20.32
CA ARG A 80 -27.30 -9.35 19.50
C ARG A 80 -27.17 -8.70 18.13
N ILE A 81 -26.30 -7.71 17.99
CA ILE A 81 -26.14 -6.89 16.78
C ILE A 81 -24.68 -6.93 16.34
N ILE A 82 -24.42 -7.17 15.05
CA ILE A 82 -23.09 -7.01 14.48
C ILE A 82 -22.96 -5.65 13.80
N ILE A 83 -21.79 -5.02 13.89
CA ILE A 83 -21.48 -3.77 13.20
C ILE A 83 -20.20 -3.97 12.38
N GLU A 84 -20.26 -3.55 11.13
CA GLU A 84 -19.15 -3.48 10.19
C GLU A 84 -18.96 -2.02 9.77
N LEU A 85 -17.73 -1.53 9.87
CA LEU A 85 -17.32 -0.17 9.58
C LEU A 85 -16.58 -0.11 8.24
N LYS A 86 -16.69 1.06 7.60
CA LYS A 86 -15.92 1.46 6.43
C LYS A 86 -15.59 2.95 6.54
N SER A 87 -14.44 3.34 6.02
CA SER A 87 -14.09 4.74 5.75
C SER A 87 -13.71 4.92 4.28
N LYS A 88 -14.71 4.89 3.39
CA LYS A 88 -14.56 5.02 1.93
C LYS A 88 -15.46 6.15 1.40
N PRO A 89 -15.21 6.70 0.20
CA PRO A 89 -16.09 7.72 -0.40
C PRO A 89 -17.56 7.26 -0.53
N PHE A 90 -17.79 5.98 -0.86
CA PHE A 90 -19.12 5.40 -0.94
C PHE A 90 -19.12 3.88 -0.70
N ILE A 91 -20.27 3.33 -0.28
CA ILE A 91 -20.49 1.88 -0.13
C ILE A 91 -20.78 1.24 -1.49
N THR A 92 -19.98 0.23 -1.87
CA THR A 92 -20.19 -0.52 -3.13
C THR A 92 -21.24 -1.62 -3.00
N ALA A 93 -21.68 -2.18 -4.14
CA ALA A 93 -22.54 -3.37 -4.15
C ALA A 93 -21.85 -4.61 -3.55
N SER A 94 -20.52 -4.72 -3.72
CA SER A 94 -19.72 -5.81 -3.17
C SER A 94 -19.71 -5.77 -1.64
N ASP A 95 -19.50 -4.59 -1.04
CA ASP A 95 -19.51 -4.41 0.42
C ASP A 95 -20.87 -4.86 1.01
N LYS A 96 -21.98 -4.47 0.38
CA LYS A 96 -23.33 -4.87 0.82
C LYS A 96 -23.54 -6.39 0.71
N LYS A 97 -23.04 -7.02 -0.35
CA LYS A 97 -23.16 -8.47 -0.58
C LYS A 97 -22.33 -9.26 0.43
N GLN A 98 -21.10 -8.83 0.68
CA GLN A 98 -20.22 -9.43 1.68
C GLN A 98 -20.84 -9.36 3.08
N PHE A 99 -21.24 -8.15 3.50
CA PHE A 99 -21.90 -7.94 4.79
C PHE A 99 -23.16 -8.81 4.96
N TRP A 100 -23.98 -8.91 3.91
CA TRP A 100 -25.18 -9.75 3.92
C TRP A 100 -24.84 -11.24 4.09
N ASN A 101 -23.83 -11.73 3.39
CA ASN A 101 -23.41 -13.13 3.50
C ASN A 101 -22.90 -13.47 4.90
N TYR A 102 -22.12 -12.58 5.52
CA TYR A 102 -21.68 -12.77 6.90
C TYR A 102 -22.84 -12.75 7.88
N LEU A 103 -23.75 -11.76 7.80
CA LEU A 103 -24.93 -11.73 8.67
C LEU A 103 -25.73 -13.04 8.59
N ARG A 104 -25.95 -13.57 7.38
CA ARG A 104 -26.67 -14.85 7.18
C ARG A 104 -25.96 -16.06 7.79
N GLY A 105 -24.63 -16.06 7.81
CA GLY A 105 -23.81 -17.15 8.31
C GLY A 105 -23.59 -17.16 9.82
N THR A 106 -24.08 -16.15 10.55
CA THR A 106 -23.81 -15.93 11.98
C THR A 106 -25.03 -16.18 12.87
N PRO A 107 -24.87 -16.30 14.22
CA PRO A 107 -25.97 -16.35 15.17
C PRO A 107 -26.87 -15.10 15.22
N TYR A 108 -26.47 -13.99 14.60
CA TYR A 108 -27.11 -12.69 14.77
C TYR A 108 -28.21 -12.44 13.74
N LYS A 109 -29.25 -11.71 14.15
CA LYS A 109 -30.41 -11.39 13.29
C LYS A 109 -30.33 -9.99 12.68
N LEU A 110 -29.62 -9.08 13.33
CA LEU A 110 -29.50 -7.68 12.94
C LEU A 110 -28.03 -7.34 12.77
N GLY A 111 -27.72 -6.59 11.71
CA GLY A 111 -26.45 -5.91 11.64
C GLY A 111 -26.54 -4.53 11.00
N PHE A 112 -25.47 -3.77 11.20
CA PHE A 112 -25.23 -2.48 10.57
C PHE A 112 -23.96 -2.51 9.73
N LEU A 113 -24.05 -2.05 8.49
CA LEU A 113 -22.90 -1.66 7.67
C LEU A 113 -22.87 -0.14 7.65
N ILE A 114 -21.81 0.43 8.18
CA ILE A 114 -21.70 1.87 8.45
C ILE A 114 -20.47 2.40 7.72
N ASN A 115 -20.68 3.37 6.82
CA ASN A 115 -19.60 4.06 6.15
C ASN A 115 -19.49 5.49 6.65
N PHE A 116 -18.38 5.78 7.30
CA PHE A 116 -17.96 7.13 7.68
C PHE A 116 -17.24 7.77 6.49
N GLY A 117 -18.01 8.14 5.47
CA GLY A 117 -17.52 8.84 4.30
C GLY A 117 -17.38 10.34 4.55
N GLU A 118 -16.53 10.98 3.74
CA GLU A 118 -16.25 12.42 3.78
C GLU A 118 -17.51 13.26 3.61
N GLU A 119 -18.26 13.01 2.54
CA GLU A 119 -19.45 13.80 2.23
C GLU A 119 -20.67 13.42 3.07
N LYS A 120 -20.75 12.16 3.53
CA LYS A 120 -21.91 11.65 4.26
C LYS A 120 -21.64 10.41 5.10
N LEU A 121 -22.40 10.30 6.18
CA LEU A 121 -22.57 9.09 6.97
C LEU A 121 -23.64 8.18 6.36
N ASP A 122 -23.23 7.03 5.81
CA ASP A 122 -24.16 6.01 5.29
C ASP A 122 -24.36 4.90 6.33
N ILE A 123 -25.61 4.71 6.79
CA ILE A 123 -25.97 3.65 7.74
C ILE A 123 -26.94 2.66 7.08
N ILE A 124 -26.46 1.46 6.76
CA ILE A 124 -27.27 0.38 6.19
C ILE A 124 -27.61 -0.63 7.29
N ARG A 125 -28.89 -0.65 7.68
CA ARG A 125 -29.44 -1.63 8.62
C ARG A 125 -30.00 -2.83 7.87
N ARG A 126 -29.58 -4.06 8.21
CA ARG A 126 -30.11 -5.30 7.62
C ARG A 126 -30.64 -6.24 8.70
N VAL A 127 -31.89 -6.67 8.52
CA VAL A 127 -32.54 -7.71 9.34
C VAL A 127 -32.60 -8.99 8.53
N TYR A 128 -32.12 -10.08 9.12
CA TYR A 128 -32.25 -11.43 8.60
C TYR A 128 -33.13 -12.24 9.56
N ASP A 129 -34.46 -12.20 9.36
CA ASP A 129 -35.42 -12.80 10.29
C ASP A 129 -36.53 -13.65 9.66
N THR A 130 -36.24 -14.48 8.65
CA THR A 130 -37.29 -15.39 8.10
C THR A 130 -36.79 -16.64 7.34
N VAL A 131 -35.57 -17.12 7.57
CA VAL A 131 -35.11 -18.44 7.03
C VAL A 131 -34.58 -19.39 8.12
N ARG A 132 -34.72 -19.00 9.40
CA ARG A 132 -34.19 -19.77 10.55
C ARG A 132 -35.17 -20.75 11.19
N SER A 133 -36.44 -20.73 10.80
CA SER A 133 -37.50 -21.44 11.52
C SER A 133 -37.51 -22.96 11.32
N LYS A 134 -36.71 -23.53 10.41
CA LYS A 134 -36.76 -24.98 10.14
C LYS A 134 -35.79 -25.88 10.91
N TYR A 135 -34.78 -25.35 11.64
CA TYR A 135 -33.69 -26.22 12.14
C TYR A 135 -33.19 -26.04 13.59
N SER A 136 -33.64 -25.09 14.41
CA SER A 136 -32.83 -24.70 15.58
C SER A 136 -33.57 -24.39 16.89
N ARG A 137 -34.39 -25.31 17.40
CA ARG A 137 -34.84 -25.25 18.81
C ARG A 137 -34.12 -26.25 19.73
N GLU A 138 -33.81 -27.46 19.28
CA GLU A 138 -33.07 -28.44 20.11
C GLU A 138 -31.55 -28.22 20.13
N GLN A 139 -30.94 -27.88 18.99
CA GLN A 139 -29.47 -27.71 18.87
C GLN A 139 -28.94 -26.43 19.56
N ARG A 140 -29.84 -25.55 20.00
CA ARG A 140 -29.53 -24.20 20.48
C ARG A 140 -29.12 -24.16 21.96
N LYS A 141 -29.67 -25.05 22.79
CA LYS A 141 -29.28 -25.16 24.21
C LYS A 141 -27.83 -25.66 24.34
N THR A 142 -27.37 -26.47 23.40
CA THR A 142 -26.02 -27.06 23.41
C THR A 142 -24.92 -26.08 22.98
N LEU A 143 -25.18 -25.21 21.99
CA LEU A 143 -24.15 -24.29 21.45
C LEU A 143 -23.94 -23.03 22.29
N ILE A 144 -24.99 -22.53 22.94
CA ILE A 144 -24.88 -21.38 23.86
C ILE A 144 -24.20 -21.80 25.17
N ASN A 145 -24.54 -22.96 25.74
CA ASN A 145 -23.82 -23.47 26.93
C ASN A 145 -22.35 -23.83 26.63
N LYS A 146 -22.02 -24.18 25.38
CA LYS A 146 -20.64 -24.49 24.97
C LYS A 146 -19.77 -23.25 24.76
N SER A 147 -20.35 -22.07 24.54
CA SER A 147 -19.60 -20.81 24.36
C SER A 147 -19.35 -20.07 25.67
N VAL A 148 -20.19 -20.27 26.69
CA VAL A 148 -20.01 -19.67 28.04
C VAL A 148 -18.95 -20.41 28.88
N ASN A 149 -18.68 -21.69 28.58
CA ASN A 149 -17.77 -22.53 29.37
C ASN A 149 -16.35 -22.69 28.80
N LEU A 150 -15.92 -21.84 27.87
CA LEU A 150 -14.54 -21.84 27.37
C LEU A 150 -13.69 -20.82 28.14
N ARG A 151 -13.54 -21.04 29.45
CA ARG A 151 -12.38 -20.57 30.20
C ARG A 151 -11.42 -21.74 30.37
N SER A 152 -10.17 -21.49 29.96
CA SER A 152 -8.96 -22.19 30.39
C SER A 152 -8.93 -23.71 30.21
N HIS A 153 -8.43 -24.14 29.06
CA HIS A 153 -7.33 -25.12 28.89
C HIS A 153 -7.50 -25.84 27.56
N ARG A 154 -6.65 -25.46 26.60
CA ARG A 154 -5.81 -26.38 25.85
C ARG A 154 -4.83 -25.53 25.06
N SER A 155 -3.57 -25.57 25.50
CA SER A 155 -2.43 -25.40 24.60
C SER A 155 -2.68 -26.30 23.39
N LEU A 156 -3.04 -25.68 22.27
CA LEU A 156 -2.90 -26.31 20.97
C LEU A 156 -1.40 -26.22 20.67
N SER A 157 -0.63 -27.20 21.14
CA SER A 157 0.51 -27.64 20.35
C SER A 157 -0.09 -28.18 19.04
N ALA A 158 -0.23 -27.31 18.05
CA ALA A 158 -0.37 -27.73 16.68
C ALA A 158 0.91 -28.48 16.34
N ALA A 159 0.91 -29.79 16.55
CA ALA A 159 1.93 -30.64 15.99
C ALA A 159 1.67 -30.62 14.48
N PHE A 160 2.40 -29.75 13.78
CA PHE A 160 2.45 -29.74 12.33
C PHE A 160 2.81 -31.15 11.87
N THR A 161 2.00 -31.72 10.99
CA THR A 161 2.36 -33.02 10.41
C THR A 161 3.67 -32.85 9.62
N LEU A 162 4.54 -33.85 9.63
CA LEU A 162 5.81 -33.80 8.89
C LEU A 162 5.57 -33.46 7.41
N ILE A 163 4.47 -33.95 6.84
CA ILE A 163 4.08 -33.67 5.46
C ILE A 163 3.69 -32.21 5.23
N GLU A 164 3.03 -31.55 6.19
CA GLU A 164 2.68 -30.12 6.11
C GLU A 164 3.94 -29.24 6.18
N LEU A 165 4.88 -29.60 7.06
CA LEU A 165 6.17 -28.91 7.14
C LEU A 165 6.96 -29.06 5.82
N LEU A 166 7.00 -30.27 5.25
CA LEU A 166 7.66 -30.53 3.97
C LEU A 166 7.02 -29.76 2.82
N LEU A 167 5.68 -29.67 2.78
CA LEU A 167 4.96 -28.89 1.77
C LEU A 167 5.25 -27.39 1.89
N VAL A 168 5.27 -26.84 3.10
CA VAL A 168 5.59 -25.42 3.31
C VAL A 168 7.02 -25.12 2.87
N ILE A 169 7.99 -25.96 3.24
CA ILE A 169 9.39 -25.78 2.84
C ILE A 169 9.53 -25.87 1.32
N ALA A 170 8.87 -26.84 0.67
CA ALA A 170 8.91 -26.99 -0.78
C ALA A 170 8.31 -25.77 -1.49
N ILE A 171 7.16 -25.27 -1.04
CA ILE A 171 6.51 -24.09 -1.60
C ILE A 171 7.38 -22.85 -1.39
N VAL A 172 7.93 -22.65 -0.19
CA VAL A 172 8.82 -21.52 0.10
C VAL A 172 10.09 -21.58 -0.74
N ALA A 173 10.67 -22.77 -0.96
CA ALA A 173 11.84 -22.94 -1.82
C ALA A 173 11.54 -22.57 -3.29
N ILE A 174 10.38 -22.99 -3.82
CA ILE A 174 9.93 -22.64 -5.18
C ILE A 174 9.69 -21.12 -5.30
N LEU A 175 9.04 -20.51 -4.31
CA LEU A 175 8.81 -19.08 -4.27
C LEU A 175 10.12 -18.29 -4.16
N ALA A 176 11.07 -18.73 -3.33
CA ALA A 176 12.38 -18.09 -3.21
C ALA A 176 13.19 -18.20 -4.52
N ALA A 177 13.16 -19.37 -5.17
CA ALA A 177 13.84 -19.59 -6.45
C ALA A 177 13.28 -18.73 -7.59
N SER A 178 11.98 -18.43 -7.56
CA SER A 178 11.33 -17.56 -8.56
C SER A 178 11.45 -16.05 -8.25
N ALA A 179 11.48 -15.68 -6.97
CA ALA A 179 11.62 -14.29 -6.55
C ALA A 179 13.04 -13.74 -6.76
N GLY A 180 14.07 -14.58 -6.57
CA GLY A 180 15.49 -14.18 -6.70
C GLY A 180 15.82 -13.48 -8.03
N PRO A 181 15.56 -14.13 -9.19
CA PRO A 181 15.82 -13.54 -10.50
C PRO A 181 15.03 -12.25 -10.78
N SER A 182 13.86 -12.08 -10.14
CA SER A 182 13.02 -10.89 -10.34
C SER A 182 13.57 -9.67 -9.61
N LEU A 183 14.10 -9.87 -8.40
CA LEU A 183 14.68 -8.78 -7.61
C LEU A 183 16.02 -8.30 -8.18
N THR A 184 16.89 -9.23 -8.61
CA THR A 184 18.17 -8.85 -9.23
C THR A 184 17.95 -8.11 -10.55
N ARG A 185 16.97 -8.54 -11.35
CA ARG A 185 16.59 -7.85 -12.59
C ARG A 185 16.10 -6.42 -12.33
N LEU A 186 15.30 -6.21 -11.28
CA LEU A 186 14.83 -4.86 -10.88
C LEU A 186 15.98 -3.95 -10.45
N LEU A 187 16.98 -4.48 -9.73
CA LEU A 187 18.15 -3.70 -9.32
C LEU A 187 19.04 -3.34 -10.52
N ILE A 188 19.18 -4.24 -11.51
CA ILE A 188 20.00 -3.98 -12.71
C ILE A 188 19.29 -3.03 -13.67
N THR A 189 17.95 -3.04 -13.79
CA THR A 189 17.23 -2.13 -14.71
C THR A 189 17.43 -0.66 -14.37
N ASN A 190 17.50 -0.33 -13.08
CA ASN A 190 17.61 1.07 -12.65
C ASN A 190 19.02 1.65 -12.84
N ASN A 191 20.05 0.81 -12.94
CA ASN A 191 21.44 1.27 -13.09
C ASN A 191 21.67 1.96 -14.43
N LEU A 192 21.00 1.52 -15.51
CA LEU A 192 21.13 2.13 -16.84
C LEU A 192 20.55 3.56 -16.88
N GLU A 193 19.39 3.76 -16.25
CA GLU A 193 18.74 5.07 -16.13
C GLU A 193 19.56 6.01 -15.25
N VAL A 194 19.93 5.58 -14.04
CA VAL A 194 20.75 6.37 -13.11
C VAL A 194 22.13 6.70 -13.69
N GLY A 195 22.76 5.75 -14.38
CA GLY A 195 24.04 5.95 -15.05
C GLY A 195 23.96 6.99 -16.15
N SER A 196 22.91 6.94 -16.98
CA SER A 196 22.67 7.92 -18.04
C SER A 196 22.41 9.31 -17.48
N ASP A 197 21.59 9.43 -16.43
CA ASP A 197 21.30 10.70 -15.76
C ASP A 197 22.54 11.34 -15.15
N LYS A 198 23.44 10.54 -14.56
CA LYS A 198 24.73 11.02 -14.04
C LYS A 198 25.61 11.59 -15.16
N VAL A 199 25.71 10.89 -16.29
CA VAL A 199 26.47 11.36 -17.46
C VAL A 199 25.91 12.69 -17.98
N ILE A 200 24.59 12.75 -18.21
CA ILE A 200 23.91 13.95 -18.69
C ILE A 200 24.08 15.11 -17.71
N SER A 201 23.87 14.86 -16.42
CA SER A 201 23.98 15.88 -15.37
C SER A 201 25.38 16.45 -15.27
N ALA A 202 26.42 15.61 -15.31
CA ALA A 202 27.80 16.07 -15.26
C ALA A 202 28.15 16.93 -16.48
N ILE A 203 27.73 16.51 -17.69
CA ILE A 203 27.94 17.28 -18.92
C ILE A 203 27.25 18.65 -18.83
N ARG A 204 25.97 18.67 -18.45
CA ARG A 204 25.19 19.91 -18.30
C ARG A 204 25.80 20.83 -17.24
N LYS A 205 26.32 20.27 -16.15
CA LYS A 205 26.99 21.01 -15.08
C LYS A 205 28.31 21.61 -15.55
N ALA A 206 29.15 20.85 -16.25
CA ALA A 206 30.39 21.34 -16.85
C ALA A 206 30.12 22.46 -17.87
N GLN A 207 29.14 22.25 -18.75
CA GLN A 207 28.69 23.23 -19.73
C GLN A 207 28.22 24.52 -19.06
N SER A 208 27.34 24.42 -18.06
CA SER A 208 26.86 25.59 -17.29
C SER A 208 28.01 26.35 -16.62
N TYR A 209 28.92 25.64 -15.94
CA TYR A 209 30.04 26.28 -15.26
C TYR A 209 31.01 26.97 -16.22
N ALA A 210 31.27 26.38 -17.40
CA ALA A 210 32.04 27.03 -18.45
C ALA A 210 31.33 28.29 -18.96
N MET A 211 30.03 28.21 -19.25
CA MET A 211 29.25 29.35 -19.72
C MET A 211 29.25 30.48 -18.69
N ASP A 212 29.09 30.18 -17.41
CA ASP A 212 29.08 31.17 -16.32
C ASP A 212 30.45 31.76 -16.03
N GLY A 213 31.52 31.27 -16.67
CA GLY A 213 32.90 31.69 -16.39
C GLY A 213 33.32 31.36 -14.96
N LYS A 214 32.72 30.32 -14.36
CA LYS A 214 32.87 30.02 -12.93
C LYS A 214 34.34 29.75 -12.59
N GLY A 215 34.89 30.57 -11.71
CA GLY A 215 36.29 30.44 -11.29
C GLY A 215 37.32 30.76 -12.40
N ASN A 216 36.89 31.35 -13.52
CA ASN A 216 37.73 31.74 -14.66
C ASN A 216 38.69 30.61 -15.11
N THR A 217 38.16 29.40 -15.23
CA THR A 217 38.92 28.19 -15.56
C THR A 217 38.15 27.32 -16.56
N THR A 218 38.85 26.38 -17.18
CA THR A 218 38.26 25.39 -18.08
C THR A 218 37.43 24.39 -17.30
N TRP A 219 36.21 24.11 -17.74
CA TRP A 219 35.36 23.07 -17.16
C TRP A 219 35.11 21.96 -18.17
N GLY A 220 35.14 20.72 -17.71
CA GLY A 220 34.97 19.55 -18.57
C GLY A 220 34.57 18.30 -17.82
N VAL A 221 34.35 17.23 -18.58
CA VAL A 221 34.10 15.89 -18.06
C VAL A 221 35.04 14.88 -18.72
N CYS A 222 35.38 13.82 -17.98
CA CYS A 222 36.21 12.73 -18.48
C CYS A 222 35.96 11.44 -17.69
N MET A 223 36.47 10.32 -18.18
CA MET A 223 36.53 9.08 -17.40
C MET A 223 37.80 9.07 -16.53
N SER A 224 37.64 8.77 -15.24
CA SER A 224 38.74 8.53 -14.30
C SER A 224 38.61 7.13 -13.70
N GLY A 225 39.29 6.17 -14.29
CA GLY A 225 39.08 4.75 -13.98
C GLY A 225 37.65 4.34 -14.31
N ALA A 226 36.90 3.87 -13.31
CA ALA A 226 35.50 3.49 -13.45
C ALA A 226 34.51 4.64 -13.20
N ASN A 227 34.99 5.81 -12.76
CA ASN A 227 34.14 6.93 -12.40
C ASN A 227 34.07 7.96 -13.53
N LEU A 228 32.94 8.65 -13.62
CA LEU A 228 32.82 9.87 -14.40
C LEU A 228 33.29 11.05 -13.56
N ARG A 229 34.26 11.82 -14.05
CA ARG A 229 34.78 13.00 -13.37
C ARG A 229 34.27 14.26 -14.04
N LEU A 230 33.64 15.14 -13.26
CA LEU A 230 33.52 16.56 -13.57
C LEU A 230 34.77 17.26 -13.02
N PHE A 231 35.42 18.10 -13.82
CA PHE A 231 36.64 18.80 -13.40
C PHE A 231 36.68 20.26 -13.80
N SER A 232 37.52 21.01 -13.10
CA SER A 232 38.05 22.29 -13.55
C SER A 232 39.56 22.23 -13.77
N GLY A 233 40.09 22.91 -14.79
CA GLY A 233 41.50 22.83 -15.18
C GLY A 233 41.72 21.71 -16.20
N SER A 234 42.38 20.62 -15.80
CA SER A 234 42.60 19.42 -16.64
C SER A 234 42.06 18.16 -15.96
N CYS A 235 41.62 17.17 -16.74
CA CYS A 235 41.12 15.91 -16.18
C CYS A 235 42.17 15.15 -15.34
N ALA A 236 43.42 15.13 -15.83
CA ALA A 236 44.52 14.38 -15.21
C ALA A 236 45.02 15.01 -13.92
N SER A 237 44.94 16.34 -13.79
CA SER A 237 45.36 17.10 -12.61
C SER A 237 44.37 18.25 -12.37
N PRO A 238 43.19 17.92 -11.82
CA PRO A 238 42.11 18.89 -11.68
C PRO A 238 42.39 19.88 -10.56
N THR A 239 42.07 21.15 -10.78
CA THR A 239 42.01 22.16 -9.72
C THR A 239 40.82 21.91 -8.78
N TYR A 240 39.74 21.36 -9.33
CA TYR A 240 38.56 20.88 -8.63
C TYR A 240 38.03 19.66 -9.36
N SER A 241 37.59 18.65 -8.63
CA SER A 241 36.95 17.46 -9.19
C SER A 241 35.75 17.01 -8.37
N GLU A 242 34.74 16.51 -9.06
CA GLU A 242 33.59 15.79 -8.50
C GLU A 242 33.42 14.50 -9.30
N ASP A 243 33.58 13.36 -8.61
CA ASP A 243 33.54 12.03 -9.23
C ASP A 243 32.17 11.38 -8.98
N TYR A 244 31.54 10.91 -10.05
CA TYR A 244 30.28 10.18 -10.05
C TYR A 244 30.57 8.70 -10.24
N ASP A 245 30.18 7.90 -9.25
CA ASP A 245 30.24 6.44 -9.32
C ASP A 245 29.26 5.92 -10.38
N LEU A 246 29.77 5.10 -11.31
CA LEU A 246 29.01 4.48 -12.39
C LEU A 246 28.85 2.95 -12.18
N THR A 247 28.95 2.48 -10.94
CA THR A 247 28.75 1.07 -10.59
C THR A 247 27.44 0.54 -11.18
N GLY A 248 27.54 -0.58 -11.89
CA GLY A 248 26.41 -1.25 -12.55
C GLY A 248 26.19 -0.87 -14.01
N VAL A 249 27.00 0.04 -14.58
CA VAL A 249 27.06 0.31 -16.02
C VAL A 249 28.50 0.42 -16.50
N SER A 250 28.71 0.16 -17.79
CA SER A 250 29.92 0.51 -18.52
C SER A 250 29.66 1.72 -19.40
N VAL A 251 30.65 2.62 -19.51
CA VAL A 251 30.60 3.80 -20.36
C VAL A 251 31.70 3.72 -21.40
N SER A 252 31.33 3.93 -22.66
CA SER A 252 32.26 3.98 -23.80
C SER A 252 31.97 5.20 -24.66
N GLY A 253 32.95 5.62 -25.49
CA GLY A 253 32.80 6.79 -26.35
C GLY A 253 32.93 8.15 -25.64
N LEU A 254 33.15 8.17 -24.32
CA LEU A 254 33.48 9.38 -23.57
C LEU A 254 35.00 9.55 -23.44
N SER A 255 35.59 10.39 -24.28
CA SER A 255 36.91 10.97 -24.06
C SER A 255 36.80 12.27 -23.25
N GLU A 256 37.92 12.82 -22.77
CA GLU A 256 37.93 14.13 -22.12
C GLU A 256 37.32 15.18 -23.06
N THR A 257 36.31 15.90 -22.57
CA THR A 257 35.69 17.02 -23.30
C THR A 257 35.54 18.22 -22.37
N THR A 258 35.84 19.39 -22.90
CA THR A 258 35.77 20.68 -22.21
C THR A 258 34.80 21.59 -22.92
N PHE A 259 34.24 22.56 -22.19
CA PHE A 259 33.25 23.49 -22.75
C PHE A 259 33.81 24.91 -22.81
N SER A 260 33.53 25.60 -23.90
CA SER A 260 33.97 26.98 -24.10
C SER A 260 33.09 27.98 -23.34
N GLY A 261 33.71 28.90 -22.61
CA GLY A 261 33.06 30.05 -21.97
C GLY A 261 33.12 31.34 -22.82
N THR A 262 33.78 31.31 -23.97
CA THR A 262 34.11 32.50 -24.76
C THR A 262 32.90 33.04 -25.53
N SER A 263 32.80 34.37 -25.64
CA SER A 263 31.76 35.03 -26.45
C SER A 263 31.82 34.55 -27.91
N GLY A 264 30.71 34.00 -28.42
CA GLY A 264 30.59 33.47 -29.78
C GLY A 264 30.68 31.95 -29.90
N GLN A 265 31.23 31.26 -28.89
CA GLN A 265 31.32 29.79 -28.82
C GLN A 265 30.86 29.24 -27.46
N ARG A 266 30.00 29.99 -26.77
CA ARG A 266 29.62 29.75 -25.37
C ARG A 266 28.80 28.45 -25.28
N GLY A 267 29.33 27.48 -24.54
CA GLY A 267 28.72 26.17 -24.32
C GLY A 267 29.06 25.12 -25.38
N GLU A 268 29.90 25.43 -26.36
CA GLU A 268 30.38 24.46 -27.36
C GLU A 268 31.40 23.50 -26.73
N PRO A 269 31.28 22.18 -26.97
CA PRO A 269 32.26 21.20 -26.51
C PRO A 269 33.51 21.18 -27.39
N SER A 270 34.65 20.76 -26.82
CA SER A 270 35.90 20.58 -27.57
C SER A 270 35.84 19.46 -28.62
N SER A 271 34.87 18.56 -28.51
CA SER A 271 34.64 17.45 -29.43
C SER A 271 33.18 17.01 -29.44
N VAL A 272 32.71 16.53 -30.59
CA VAL A 272 31.44 15.81 -30.72
C VAL A 272 31.63 14.38 -30.22
N LEU A 273 30.72 13.89 -29.38
CA LEU A 273 30.83 12.57 -28.77
C LEU A 273 29.54 11.78 -28.91
N ASN A 274 29.66 10.47 -29.08
CA ASN A 274 28.57 9.52 -28.92
C ASN A 274 28.92 8.60 -27.75
N ILE A 275 28.29 8.85 -26.61
CA ILE A 275 28.60 8.19 -25.34
C ILE A 275 27.62 7.05 -25.16
N THR A 276 28.10 5.81 -25.16
CA THR A 276 27.25 4.65 -24.93
C THR A 276 27.38 4.19 -23.48
N ILE A 277 26.26 4.21 -22.76
CA ILE A 277 26.10 3.63 -21.43
C ILE A 277 25.42 2.27 -21.60
N SER A 278 25.98 1.20 -21.02
CA SER A 278 25.42 -0.15 -21.17
C SER A 278 25.53 -0.99 -19.91
N ASN A 279 24.65 -1.98 -19.79
CA ASN A 279 24.76 -3.09 -18.85
C ASN A 279 24.27 -4.38 -19.51
N ASP A 280 24.22 -5.48 -18.76
CA ASP A 280 23.82 -6.80 -19.27
C ASP A 280 22.37 -6.87 -19.81
N LEU A 281 21.54 -5.84 -19.55
CA LEU A 281 20.13 -5.80 -19.94
C LEU A 281 19.84 -4.84 -21.10
N GLY A 282 20.76 -3.92 -21.42
CA GLY A 282 20.54 -2.94 -22.48
C GLY A 282 21.59 -1.83 -22.54
N SER A 283 21.35 -0.88 -23.43
CA SER A 283 22.22 0.27 -23.67
C SER A 283 21.43 1.53 -24.01
N THR A 284 21.99 2.68 -23.66
CA THR A 284 21.50 4.01 -24.02
C THR A 284 22.67 4.84 -24.56
N THR A 285 22.44 5.59 -25.64
CA THR A 285 23.46 6.44 -26.26
C THR A 285 23.13 7.92 -26.05
N VAL A 286 24.08 8.67 -25.51
CA VAL A 286 23.99 10.13 -25.35
C VAL A 286 24.91 10.78 -26.38
N GLY A 287 24.31 11.42 -27.39
CA GLY A 287 25.01 12.20 -28.40
C GLY A 287 25.23 13.64 -27.94
N LEU A 288 26.46 14.12 -27.97
CA LEU A 288 26.86 15.50 -27.72
C LEU A 288 27.27 16.15 -29.04
N ASN A 289 26.46 17.06 -29.55
CA ASN A 289 26.69 17.72 -30.84
C ASN A 289 27.61 18.96 -30.72
N ALA A 290 28.03 19.50 -31.87
CA ALA A 290 28.99 20.62 -31.92
C ALA A 290 28.46 21.92 -31.30
N ALA A 291 27.14 22.07 -31.17
CA ALA A 291 26.51 23.22 -30.51
C ALA A 291 26.32 23.00 -28.98
N GLY A 292 26.79 21.87 -28.44
CA GLY A 292 26.59 21.50 -27.04
C GLY A 292 25.17 21.01 -26.72
N GLY A 293 24.39 20.63 -27.73
CA GLY A 293 23.13 19.92 -27.58
C GLY A 293 23.36 18.46 -27.18
N LEU A 294 22.46 17.92 -26.35
CA LEU A 294 22.46 16.51 -25.96
C LEU A 294 21.21 15.83 -26.50
N ASP A 295 21.40 14.74 -27.22
CA ASP A 295 20.34 13.87 -27.74
C ASP A 295 20.48 12.48 -27.14
N ILE A 296 19.38 11.90 -26.64
CA ILE A 296 19.36 10.58 -26.00
C ILE A 296 18.69 9.61 -26.97
N ASN A 297 19.40 8.53 -27.33
CA ASN A 297 18.95 7.50 -28.28
C ASN A 297 19.05 6.10 -27.70
#